data_AF-I0USL7-F1
#
_entry.id   AF-I0USL7-F1
#
_cell.length_a   1.000
_cell.length_b   1.000
_cell.length_c   1.000
_cell.angle_alpha   90.00
_cell.angle_beta   90.00
_cell.angle_gamma   90.00
#
_symmetry.space_group_name_H-M   'P 1'
#
loop_
_entity.id
_entity.type
_entity.pdbx_description
1 polymer ?
#
loop_
_entity_poly.entity_id
_entity_poly.type
_entity_poly.pdbx_seq_one_letter_code
_entity_poly.pdbx_strand_id
1 'polypeptide(L)'
;MALEGTLTLETTIKELVKLHISQINGCTFCTDMHAKEAKLHGERELRLYHLPVWRESPLFMDKERVALEWAEKLTRLEGSHVSDADYAQVSAQFDEKELAELTFVITVINAWNRLGVAYATDPGSADKMMGLDKARLQ
;
A
#
# COMPACT_ATOMS: atom_id res chain seq x y z
N MET A 1 -8.85 -2.63 8.76
CA MET A 1 -10.16 -3.25 8.43
C MET A 1 -10.18 -4.71 8.83
N ALA A 2 -11.29 -5.22 9.37
CA ALA A 2 -11.42 -6.58 9.92
C ALA A 2 -11.08 -7.73 8.93
N LEU A 3 -11.12 -7.49 7.62
CA LEU A 3 -10.82 -8.48 6.60
C LEU A 3 -9.31 -8.75 6.41
N GLU A 4 -8.44 -7.83 6.82
CA GLU A 4 -6.98 -7.97 6.63
C GLU A 4 -6.26 -8.64 7.80
N GLY A 5 -6.93 -8.73 8.96
CA GLY A 5 -6.35 -9.28 10.19
C GLY A 5 -6.06 -10.77 10.14
N THR A 6 -6.59 -11.47 9.15
CA THR A 6 -6.37 -12.91 8.93
C THR A 6 -5.36 -13.21 7.82
N LEU A 7 -4.88 -12.19 7.10
CA LEU A 7 -3.90 -12.36 6.02
C LEU A 7 -2.54 -12.71 6.60
N THR A 8 -1.86 -13.68 5.99
CA THR A 8 -0.50 -14.07 6.35
C THR A 8 0.57 -13.15 5.79
N LEU A 9 0.25 -12.36 4.76
CA LEU A 9 1.13 -11.35 4.18
C LEU A 9 1.61 -10.37 5.24
N GLU A 10 2.93 -10.13 5.24
CA GLU A 10 3.63 -9.26 6.19
C GLU A 10 2.96 -7.89 6.31
N THR A 11 2.75 -7.43 7.54
CA THR A 11 2.11 -6.13 7.82
C THR A 11 2.84 -4.98 7.13
N THR A 12 4.16 -4.96 7.16
CA THR A 12 4.96 -3.92 6.48
C THR A 12 4.65 -3.83 4.99
N ILE A 13 4.60 -4.96 4.27
CA ILE A 13 4.29 -4.98 2.83
C ILE A 13 2.87 -4.44 2.59
N LYS A 14 1.90 -4.86 3.39
CA LYS A 14 0.51 -4.35 3.30
C LYS A 14 0.46 -2.83 3.44
N GLU A 15 1.13 -2.28 4.45
CA GLU A 15 1.11 -0.84 4.70
C GLU A 15 1.83 -0.03 3.61
N LEU A 16 3.00 -0.49 3.15
CA LEU A 16 3.73 0.17 2.06
C LEU A 16 2.92 0.18 0.76
N VAL A 17 2.32 -0.96 0.39
CA VAL A 17 1.49 -1.09 -0.81
C VAL A 17 0.27 -0.17 -0.74
N LYS A 18 -0.45 -0.17 0.39
CA LYS A 18 -1.63 0.69 0.57
C LYS A 18 -1.28 2.17 0.46
N LEU A 19 -0.20 2.59 1.11
CA LEU A 19 0.26 3.97 1.08
C LEU A 19 0.71 4.38 -0.34
N HIS A 20 1.55 3.58 -0.99
CA HIS A 20 2.08 3.88 -2.32
C HIS A 20 0.98 3.96 -3.38
N ILE A 21 0.03 3.00 -3.38
CA ILE A 21 -1.10 3.04 -4.30
C ILE A 21 -1.96 4.28 -4.07
N SER A 22 -2.17 4.67 -2.80
CA SER A 22 -2.93 5.88 -2.47
C SER A 22 -2.22 7.15 -2.97
N GLN A 23 -0.89 7.20 -2.90
CA GLN A 23 -0.08 8.27 -3.47
C GLN A 23 -0.21 8.34 -5.00
N ILE A 24 -0.14 7.19 -5.68
CA ILE A 24 -0.31 7.11 -7.15
C ILE A 24 -1.70 7.58 -7.58
N ASN A 25 -2.74 7.18 -6.85
CA ASN A 25 -4.13 7.50 -7.17
C ASN A 25 -4.57 8.90 -6.71
N GLY A 26 -3.72 9.63 -5.98
CA GLY A 26 -4.03 10.97 -5.49
C GLY A 26 -5.13 11.01 -4.41
N CYS A 27 -5.29 9.93 -3.64
CA CYS A 27 -6.29 9.88 -2.57
C CYS A 27 -5.71 10.38 -1.24
N THR A 28 -5.81 11.67 -0.96
CA THR A 28 -5.24 12.31 0.24
C THR A 28 -5.78 11.73 1.55
N PHE A 29 -7.06 11.37 1.60
CA PHE A 29 -7.66 10.67 2.75
C PHE A 29 -6.96 9.34 3.04
N CYS A 30 -6.78 8.50 2.02
CA CYS A 30 -6.12 7.20 2.19
C CYS A 30 -4.62 7.34 2.46
N THR A 31 -3.95 8.32 1.83
CA THR A 31 -2.53 8.62 2.10
C THR A 31 -2.32 9.00 3.56
N ASP A 32 -3.15 9.88 4.11
CA ASP A 32 -3.10 10.28 5.53
C ASP A 32 -3.34 9.09 6.47
N MET A 33 -4.40 8.32 6.20
CA MET A 33 -4.73 7.13 6.98
C MET A 33 -3.61 6.10 6.99
N HIS A 34 -3.14 5.68 5.81
CA HIS A 34 -2.16 4.60 5.72
C HIS A 34 -0.75 5.01 6.14
N ALA A 35 -0.40 6.31 6.08
CA ALA A 35 0.84 6.80 6.72
C ALA A 35 0.79 6.63 8.24
N LYS A 36 -0.36 6.93 8.87
CA LYS A 36 -0.56 6.75 10.32
C LYS A 36 -0.61 5.28 10.71
N GLU A 37 -1.32 4.45 9.95
CA GLU A 37 -1.34 2.98 10.17
C GLU A 37 0.07 2.39 10.04
N ALA A 38 0.82 2.72 9.00
CA ALA A 38 2.21 2.27 8.83
C ALA A 38 3.08 2.63 10.03
N LYS A 39 3.01 3.88 10.50
CA LYS A 39 3.76 4.33 11.69
C LYS A 39 3.33 3.59 12.96
N LEU A 40 2.03 3.37 13.16
CA LEU A 40 1.51 2.61 14.30
C LEU A 40 1.92 1.13 14.27
N HIS A 41 2.11 0.57 13.07
CA HIS A 41 2.64 -0.78 12.86
C HIS A 41 4.18 -0.85 12.86
N GLY A 42 4.87 0.25 13.18
CA GLY A 42 6.32 0.26 13.41
C GLY A 42 7.17 0.61 12.18
N GLU A 43 6.57 1.06 11.07
CA GLU A 43 7.35 1.58 9.94
C GLU A 43 8.03 2.91 10.31
N ARG A 44 9.22 3.12 9.73
CA ARG A 44 10.07 4.28 10.00
C ARG A 44 9.67 5.44 9.09
N GLU A 45 9.58 6.64 9.67
CA GLU A 45 9.17 7.85 8.93
C GLU A 45 10.03 8.13 7.70
N LEU A 46 11.36 7.95 7.78
CA LEU A 46 12.24 8.17 6.64
C LEU A 46 11.88 7.28 5.44
N ARG A 47 11.44 6.03 5.67
CA ARG A 47 10.98 5.15 4.60
C ARG A 47 9.66 5.63 4.00
N LEU A 48 8.74 6.15 4.82
CA LEU A 48 7.49 6.74 4.32
C LEU A 48 7.76 7.95 3.41
N TYR A 49 8.75 8.79 3.73
CA TYR A 49 9.17 9.90 2.88
C TYR A 49 9.83 9.45 1.58
N HIS A 50 10.58 8.35 1.61
CA HIS A 50 11.24 7.79 0.42
C HIS A 50 10.29 6.95 -0.45
N LEU A 51 9.11 6.57 0.05
CA LEU A 51 8.20 5.65 -0.65
C LEU A 51 7.79 6.11 -2.05
N PRO A 52 7.45 7.40 -2.31
CA PRO A 52 7.16 7.86 -3.68
C PRO A 52 8.33 7.70 -4.66
N VAL A 53 9.56 7.61 -4.15
CA VAL A 53 10.82 7.51 -4.90
C VAL A 53 11.58 6.23 -4.55
N TRP A 54 10.84 5.16 -4.18
CA TRP A 54 11.41 3.95 -3.59
C TRP A 54 12.47 3.27 -4.49
N ARG A 55 12.38 3.42 -5.81
CA ARG A 55 13.33 2.86 -6.78
C ARG A 55 14.76 3.37 -6.57
N GLU A 56 14.91 4.64 -6.20
CA GLU A 56 16.20 5.29 -5.95
C GLU A 56 16.67 5.11 -4.49
N SER A 57 15.78 4.63 -3.61
CA SER A 57 16.07 4.47 -2.20
C SER A 57 16.72 3.11 -1.92
N PRO A 58 17.86 3.06 -1.21
CA PRO A 58 18.47 1.81 -0.75
C PRO A 58 17.76 1.23 0.48
N LEU A 59 16.71 1.88 0.98
CA LEU A 59 16.07 1.51 2.24
C LEU A 59 15.07 0.36 2.11
N PHE A 60 14.71 -0.07 0.90
CA PHE A 60 13.69 -1.09 0.63
C PHE A 60 14.32 -2.42 0.19
N MET A 61 13.85 -3.51 0.77
CA MET A 61 14.29 -4.87 0.47
C MET A 61 13.72 -5.37 -0.86
N ASP A 62 14.35 -6.37 -1.47
CA ASP A 62 13.92 -6.90 -2.78
C ASP A 62 12.47 -7.37 -2.80
N LYS A 63 12.01 -8.10 -1.77
CA LYS A 63 10.60 -8.53 -1.63
C LYS A 63 9.63 -7.32 -1.60
N GLU A 64 10.01 -6.24 -0.93
CA GLU A 64 9.21 -5.00 -0.86
C GLU A 64 9.17 -4.29 -2.21
N ARG A 65 10.32 -4.19 -2.89
CA ARG A 65 10.43 -3.60 -4.23
C ARG A 65 9.55 -4.33 -5.23
N VAL A 66 9.62 -5.67 -5.24
CA VAL A 66 8.79 -6.51 -6.10
C VAL A 66 7.29 -6.34 -5.81
N ALA A 67 6.89 -6.22 -4.54
CA ALA A 67 5.50 -5.92 -4.18
C ALA A 67 5.04 -4.54 -4.69
N LEU A 68 5.90 -3.51 -4.59
CA LEU A 68 5.60 -2.17 -5.09
C LEU A 68 5.50 -2.13 -6.62
N GLU A 69 6.33 -2.88 -7.33
CA GLU A 69 6.25 -3.03 -8.79
C GLU A 69 4.94 -3.71 -9.22
N TRP A 70 4.59 -4.80 -8.54
CA TRP A 70 3.33 -5.51 -8.78
C TRP A 70 2.12 -4.59 -8.51
N ALA A 71 2.15 -3.84 -7.41
CA ALA A 71 1.15 -2.85 -7.04
C ALA A 71 0.98 -1.75 -8.10
N GLU A 72 2.07 -1.20 -8.63
CA GLU A 72 2.04 -0.19 -9.70
C GLU A 72 1.36 -0.72 -10.96
N LYS A 73 1.74 -1.93 -11.41
CA LYS A 73 1.18 -2.57 -12.61
C LYS A 73 -0.32 -2.82 -12.51
N LEU A 74 -0.78 -3.32 -11.35
CA LEU A 74 -2.19 -3.62 -11.10
C LEU A 74 -3.02 -2.38 -10.75
N THR A 75 -2.39 -1.27 -10.37
CA THR A 75 -3.07 0.01 -10.16
C THR A 75 -3.36 0.70 -11.49
N ARG A 76 -2.43 0.65 -12.44
CA ARG A 76 -2.53 1.27 -13.77
C ARG A 76 -2.82 0.24 -14.85
N LEU A 77 -3.89 -0.55 -14.70
CA LEU A 77 -4.25 -1.62 -15.66
C LEU A 77 -4.44 -1.11 -17.09
N GLU A 78 -4.92 0.12 -17.26
CA GLU A 78 -5.02 0.73 -18.58
C GLU A 78 -3.62 0.98 -19.16
N GLY A 79 -3.31 0.34 -20.27
CA GLY A 79 -1.98 0.40 -20.90
C GLY A 79 -0.90 -0.43 -20.20
N SER A 80 -1.23 -1.14 -19.11
CA SER A 80 -0.36 -2.12 -18.47
C SER A 80 -0.85 -3.53 -18.80
N HIS A 81 0.08 -4.38 -19.20
CA HIS A 81 -0.17 -5.81 -19.33
C HIS A 81 0.77 -6.53 -18.37
N VAL A 82 0.20 -7.41 -17.55
CA VAL A 82 1.01 -8.33 -16.74
C VAL A 82 1.60 -9.35 -17.70
N SER A 83 2.91 -9.26 -17.92
CA SER A 83 3.66 -10.24 -18.69
C SER A 83 4.02 -11.47 -17.85
N ASP A 84 4.37 -12.58 -18.51
CA ASP A 84 4.87 -13.77 -17.81
C ASP A 84 6.14 -13.46 -17.00
N ALA A 85 6.98 -12.53 -17.46
CA ALA A 85 8.16 -12.10 -16.73
C ALA A 85 7.81 -11.33 -15.44
N ASP A 86 6.77 -10.50 -15.47
CA ASP A 86 6.27 -9.81 -14.28
C ASP A 86 5.73 -10.81 -13.25
N TYR A 87 4.94 -11.78 -13.72
CA TYR A 87 4.43 -12.85 -12.87
C TYR A 87 5.56 -13.71 -12.29
N ALA A 88 6.54 -14.08 -13.11
CA ALA A 88 7.71 -14.84 -12.66
C ALA A 88 8.49 -14.09 -11.58
N GLN A 89 8.70 -12.77 -11.74
CA GLN A 89 9.40 -11.94 -10.77
C GLN A 89 8.69 -11.89 -9.42
N VAL A 90 7.37 -11.71 -9.39
CA VAL A 90 6.60 -11.69 -8.14
C VAL A 90 6.51 -13.09 -7.50
N SER A 91 6.29 -14.13 -8.30
CA SER A 91 6.21 -15.51 -7.81
C SER A 91 7.55 -16.04 -7.25
N ALA A 92 8.67 -15.41 -7.58
CA ALA A 92 9.98 -15.74 -7.00
C ALA A 92 10.15 -15.23 -5.56
N GLN A 93 9.32 -14.29 -5.10
CA GLN A 93 9.40 -13.67 -3.78
C GLN A 93 8.20 -13.99 -2.87
N PHE A 94 7.08 -14.41 -3.45
CA PHE A 94 5.82 -14.67 -2.76
C PHE A 94 5.30 -16.06 -3.13
N ASP A 95 4.89 -16.83 -2.13
CA ASP A 95 4.15 -18.06 -2.41
C ASP A 95 2.75 -17.75 -2.99
N GLU A 96 2.06 -18.77 -3.49
CA GLU A 96 0.74 -18.60 -4.13
C GLU A 96 -0.27 -17.90 -3.23
N LYS A 97 -0.23 -18.20 -1.92
CA LYS A 97 -1.14 -17.61 -0.94
C LYS A 97 -0.78 -16.15 -0.70
N GLU A 98 0.48 -15.84 -0.40
CA GLU A 98 0.94 -14.47 -0.19
C GLU A 98 0.68 -13.59 -1.42
N LEU A 99 0.88 -14.12 -2.64
CA LEU A 99 0.61 -13.39 -3.89
C LEU A 99 -0.89 -13.10 -4.08
N ALA A 100 -1.76 -14.06 -3.76
CA ALA A 100 -3.20 -13.85 -3.75
C ALA A 100 -3.61 -12.78 -2.72
N GLU A 101 -3.03 -12.82 -1.52
CA GLU A 101 -3.26 -11.83 -0.47
C GLU A 101 -2.74 -10.44 -0.85
N LEU A 102 -1.56 -10.35 -1.48
CA LEU A 102 -0.99 -9.11 -2.01
C LEU A 102 -1.92 -8.50 -3.07
N THR A 103 -2.36 -9.32 -4.02
CA THR A 103 -3.28 -8.89 -5.09
C THR A 103 -4.63 -8.46 -4.53
N PHE A 104 -5.13 -9.14 -3.49
CA PHE A 104 -6.32 -8.73 -2.76
C PHE A 104 -6.15 -7.36 -2.10
N VAL A 105 -5.05 -7.12 -1.38
CA VAL A 105 -4.75 -5.83 -0.75
C VAL A 105 -4.68 -4.72 -1.79
N ILE A 106 -3.99 -4.94 -2.91
CA ILE A 106 -3.90 -3.99 -4.05
C ILE A 106 -5.29 -3.66 -4.60
N THR A 107 -6.14 -4.66 -4.78
CA THR A 107 -7.50 -4.49 -5.30
C THR A 107 -8.37 -3.67 -4.35
N VAL A 108 -8.33 -4.01 -3.06
CA VAL A 108 -9.11 -3.35 -2.01
C VAL A 108 -8.69 -1.89 -1.85
N ILE A 109 -7.40 -1.58 -1.82
CA ILE A 109 -6.97 -0.18 -1.70
C ILE A 109 -7.32 0.65 -2.94
N ASN A 110 -7.25 0.04 -4.12
CA ASN A 110 -7.72 0.69 -5.35
C ASN A 110 -9.21 1.04 -5.30
N ALA A 111 -10.05 0.17 -4.71
CA ALA A 111 -11.46 0.46 -4.49
C ALA A 111 -11.64 1.61 -3.48
N TRP A 112 -10.92 1.59 -2.36
CA TRP A 112 -10.97 2.67 -1.37
C TRP A 112 -10.51 4.02 -1.90
N ASN A 113 -9.45 4.04 -2.70
CA ASN A 113 -8.97 5.28 -3.31
C ASN A 113 -10.02 5.88 -4.24
N ARG A 114 -10.73 5.06 -5.03
CA ARG A 114 -11.83 5.54 -5.88
C ARG A 114 -12.95 6.17 -5.05
N LEU A 115 -13.34 5.54 -3.94
CA LEU A 115 -14.34 6.10 -3.03
C LEU A 115 -13.86 7.40 -2.39
N GLY A 116 -12.63 7.43 -1.86
CA GLY A 116 -12.07 8.60 -1.19
C GLY A 116 -11.95 9.81 -2.13
N VAL A 117 -11.48 9.58 -3.35
CA VAL A 117 -11.39 10.63 -4.38
C VAL A 117 -12.79 11.10 -4.81
N ALA A 118 -13.73 10.18 -5.07
CA ALA A 118 -15.07 10.53 -5.54
C ALA A 118 -15.88 11.35 -4.53
N TYR A 119 -15.68 11.12 -3.23
CA TYR A 119 -16.44 11.77 -2.16
C TYR A 119 -15.68 12.88 -1.43
N ALA A 120 -14.45 13.21 -1.87
CA ALA A 120 -13.62 14.28 -1.31
C ALA A 120 -13.54 14.26 0.23
N THR A 121 -13.38 13.07 0.81
CA THR A 121 -13.32 12.91 2.26
C THR A 121 -12.12 13.65 2.84
N ASP A 122 -12.34 14.45 3.88
CA ASP A 122 -11.27 15.23 4.53
C ASP A 122 -10.22 14.30 5.16
N PRO A 123 -8.91 14.47 4.84
CA PRO A 123 -7.83 13.76 5.53
C PRO A 123 -7.89 13.96 7.05
N GLY A 124 -7.62 12.92 7.83
CA GLY A 124 -7.69 12.97 9.29
C GLY A 124 -9.10 12.95 9.90
N SER A 125 -10.17 13.06 9.09
CA SER A 125 -11.55 13.05 9.60
C SER A 125 -11.93 11.76 10.35
N ALA A 126 -11.27 10.64 10.04
CA ALA A 126 -11.47 9.35 10.68
C ALA A 126 -10.50 9.07 11.85
N ASP A 127 -9.55 9.96 12.14
CA ASP A 127 -8.43 9.67 13.06
C ASP A 127 -8.88 9.18 14.43
N LYS A 128 -9.77 9.94 15.08
CA LYS A 128 -10.26 9.62 16.43
C LYS A 128 -11.04 8.31 16.46
N MET A 129 -11.86 8.08 15.43
CA MET A 129 -12.68 6.87 15.30
C MET A 129 -11.80 5.63 15.15
N MET A 130 -10.69 5.75 14.41
CA MET A 130 -9.78 4.64 14.10
C MET A 130 -8.54 4.58 15.02
N GLY A 131 -8.40 5.53 15.95
CA GLY A 131 -7.26 5.62 16.87
C GLY A 131 -5.94 6.00 16.19
N LEU A 132 -5.99 6.67 15.04
CA LEU A 132 -4.82 7.08 14.24
C LEU A 132 -4.13 8.32 14.80
N ASP A 133 -4.80 9.06 15.69
CA ASP A 133 -4.22 10.17 16.46
C ASP A 133 -2.99 9.74 17.28
N LYS A 134 -2.93 8.47 17.68
CA LYS A 134 -1.77 7.86 18.36
C LYS A 134 -0.50 7.85 17.50
N ALA A 135 -0.61 7.99 16.19
CA ALA A 135 0.54 8.07 15.29
C ALA A 135 1.34 9.36 15.48
N ARG A 136 0.76 10.42 16.07
CA ARG A 136 1.42 11.71 16.31
C ARG A 136 2.06 12.26 15.03
N LEU A 137 1.25 12.39 13.98
CA LEU A 137 1.60 13.01 12.69
C LEU A 137 0.72 14.24 12.38
N GLN A 138 0.04 14.78 13.41
CA GLN A 138 -0.84 15.95 13.33
C GLN A 138 -0.04 17.24 13.55
#